data_AF-A0A518HE44-F1
#
_entry.id   AF-A0A518HE44-F1
#
_cell.length_a   1.000
_cell.length_b   1.000
_cell.length_c   1.000
_cell.angle_alpha   90.00
_cell.angle_beta   90.00
_cell.angle_gamma   90.00
#
_symmetry.space_group_name_H-M   'P 1'
#
loop_
_entity.id
_entity.type
_entity.pdbx_description
1 polymer ?
#
loop_
_entity_poly.entity_id
_entity_poly.type
_entity_poly.pdbx_seq_one_letter_code
_entity_poly.pdbx_strand_id
1 'polypeptide(L)'
;MGVDRFAERKIDASVAGRAKHWTRDPSSPGAYGQSIRANRKSFRRIIGVVDPRRPATMERLGDDDRPALVAEYDTCRIQQVRWPVLEGVHGEGLLLETAGERLAMSPSCPTRTRRRSNWRA
;
A
#
# COMPACT_ATOMS: atom_id res chain seq x y z
N MET A 1 -33.56 -1.62 16.26
CA MET A 1 -33.04 -1.50 14.89
C MET A 1 -32.47 -0.09 14.71
N GLY A 2 -31.18 0.15 14.98
CA GLY A 2 -30.76 1.53 15.33
C GLY A 2 -29.33 1.97 15.01
N VAL A 3 -28.52 1.19 14.30
CA VAL A 3 -27.14 1.61 13.94
C VAL A 3 -26.89 1.42 12.44
N ASP A 4 -27.36 0.32 11.89
CA ASP A 4 -27.24 -0.05 10.47
C ASP A 4 -27.88 0.99 9.53
N ARG A 5 -29.18 1.26 9.68
CA ARG A 5 -29.90 2.30 8.92
C ARG A 5 -29.32 3.71 9.06
N PHE A 6 -28.66 4.01 10.18
CA PHE A 6 -27.96 5.29 10.36
C PHE A 6 -26.66 5.32 9.55
N ALA A 7 -25.86 4.25 9.62
CA ALA A 7 -24.62 4.13 8.87
C ALA A 7 -24.87 4.17 7.36
N GLU A 8 -25.85 3.40 6.86
CA GLU A 8 -26.26 3.40 5.46
C GLU A 8 -26.64 4.82 4.99
N ARG A 9 -27.53 5.51 5.73
CA ARG A 9 -27.91 6.89 5.40
C ARG A 9 -26.72 7.85 5.36
N LYS A 10 -25.73 7.65 6.24
CA LYS A 10 -24.51 8.48 6.26
C LYS A 10 -23.57 8.16 5.10
N ILE A 11 -23.50 6.90 4.68
CA ILE A 11 -22.75 6.46 3.49
C ILE A 11 -23.38 7.07 2.23
N ASP A 12 -24.71 7.03 2.11
CA ASP A 12 -25.43 7.62 0.98
C ASP A 12 -25.21 9.14 0.92
N ALA A 13 -25.42 9.83 2.05
CA ALA A 13 -25.20 11.28 2.14
C ALA A 13 -23.73 11.69 1.90
N SER A 14 -22.76 10.79 2.12
CA SER A 14 -21.35 11.05 1.88
C SER A 14 -21.04 11.32 0.41
N VAL A 15 -21.79 10.72 -0.54
CA VAL A 15 -21.58 10.95 -1.98
C VAL A 15 -21.70 12.43 -2.31
N ALA A 16 -22.82 13.05 -1.93
CA ALA A 16 -23.06 14.49 -2.13
C ALA A 16 -22.10 15.36 -1.29
N GLY A 17 -21.76 14.90 -0.09
CA GLY A 17 -20.89 15.63 0.83
C GLY A 17 -19.40 15.59 0.50
N ARG A 18 -18.92 14.66 -0.34
CA ARG A 18 -17.48 14.48 -0.59
C ARG A 18 -16.89 15.61 -1.44
N ALA A 19 -17.62 16.12 -2.44
CA ALA A 19 -17.11 17.14 -3.37
C ALA A 19 -16.60 18.40 -2.66
N LYS A 20 -17.31 18.86 -1.60
CA LYS A 20 -16.92 20.04 -0.81
C LYS A 20 -15.56 19.92 -0.10
N HIS A 21 -15.07 18.70 0.08
CA HIS A 21 -13.78 18.43 0.71
C HIS A 21 -12.68 18.25 -0.33
N TRP A 22 -12.96 18.30 -1.63
CA TRP A 22 -12.00 18.00 -2.69
C TRP A 22 -11.95 19.11 -3.74
N THR A 23 -11.24 20.19 -3.43
CA THR A 23 -10.91 21.25 -4.39
C THR A 23 -9.63 20.88 -5.14
N ARG A 24 -9.74 19.98 -6.13
CA ARG A 24 -8.58 19.46 -6.88
C ARG A 24 -8.24 20.39 -8.03
N ASP A 25 -6.96 20.72 -8.18
CA ASP A 25 -6.44 21.43 -9.35
C ASP A 25 -5.63 20.46 -10.22
N PRO A 26 -6.18 19.97 -11.34
CA PRO A 26 -5.48 19.02 -12.21
C PRO A 26 -4.54 19.69 -13.21
N SER A 27 -4.35 21.02 -13.19
CA SER A 27 -3.57 21.76 -14.19
C SER A 27 -2.10 21.33 -14.28
N SER A 28 -1.53 20.86 -13.16
CA SER A 28 -0.18 20.30 -13.12
C SER A 28 0.00 19.38 -11.91
N PRO A 29 1.02 18.50 -11.90
CA PRO A 29 1.32 17.68 -10.72
C PRO A 29 1.61 18.51 -9.46
N GLY A 30 2.28 19.67 -9.62
CA GLY A 30 2.58 20.59 -8.53
C GLY A 30 1.34 21.28 -7.97
N ALA A 31 0.48 21.81 -8.85
CA ALA A 31 -0.79 22.43 -8.47
C ALA A 31 -1.74 21.42 -7.81
N TYR A 32 -1.80 20.20 -8.33
CA TYR A 32 -2.58 19.11 -7.74
C TYR A 32 -2.09 18.80 -6.32
N GLY A 33 -0.77 18.64 -6.15
CA GLY A 33 -0.15 18.40 -4.86
C GLY A 33 -0.47 19.48 -3.82
N GLN A 34 -0.49 20.76 -4.24
CA GLN A 34 -0.88 21.89 -3.40
C GLN A 34 -2.37 21.85 -3.05
N SER A 35 -3.23 21.63 -4.04
CA SER A 35 -4.70 21.63 -3.89
C SER A 35 -5.20 20.60 -2.87
N ILE A 36 -4.55 19.43 -2.78
CA ILE A 36 -4.92 18.35 -1.85
C ILE A 36 -4.15 18.36 -0.52
N ARG A 37 -3.27 19.33 -0.29
CA ARG A 37 -2.35 19.35 0.87
C ARG A 37 -3.08 19.33 2.21
N ALA A 38 -4.20 20.05 2.32
CA ALA A 38 -5.03 20.08 3.53
C ALA A 38 -5.62 18.69 3.83
N ASN A 39 -6.13 18.00 2.81
CA ASN A 39 -6.66 16.64 2.95
C ASN A 39 -5.56 15.66 3.36
N ARG A 40 -4.36 15.75 2.78
CA ARG A 40 -3.21 14.93 3.19
C ARG A 40 -2.80 15.16 4.64
N LYS A 41 -2.91 16.39 5.15
CA LYS A 41 -2.66 16.70 6.58
C LYS A 41 -3.73 16.08 7.47
N SER A 42 -5.02 16.24 7.11
CA SER A 42 -6.12 15.65 7.88
C SER A 42 -6.08 14.12 7.88
N PHE A 43 -5.83 13.51 6.71
CA PHE A 43 -5.73 12.06 6.56
C PHE A 43 -4.64 11.48 7.44
N ARG A 44 -3.43 12.06 7.44
CA ARG A 44 -2.34 11.66 8.35
C ARG A 44 -2.77 11.58 9.80
N ARG A 45 -3.53 12.57 10.30
CA ARG A 45 -4.09 12.56 11.66
C ARG A 45 -5.12 11.45 11.84
N ILE A 46 -6.03 11.26 10.89
CA ILE A 46 -7.09 10.24 10.96
C ILE A 46 -6.50 8.83 11.04
N ILE A 47 -5.47 8.53 10.24
CA ILE A 47 -4.85 7.20 10.22
C ILE A 47 -3.73 7.03 11.26
N GLY A 48 -3.57 7.97 12.19
CA GLY A 48 -2.54 7.89 13.25
C GLY A 48 -1.10 8.02 12.75
N VAL A 49 -0.89 8.58 11.55
CA VAL A 49 0.42 8.78 10.92
C VAL A 49 0.90 10.21 11.19
N VAL A 50 1.02 10.54 12.46
CA VAL A 50 1.49 11.86 12.92
C VAL A 50 2.92 11.80 13.42
N ASP A 51 3.36 10.64 13.90
CA ASP A 51 4.71 10.45 14.42
C ASP A 51 5.75 10.32 13.30
N PRO A 52 6.99 10.79 13.54
CA PRO A 52 8.10 10.60 12.61
C PRO A 52 8.33 9.12 12.33
N ARG A 53 8.38 8.75 11.06
CA ARG A 53 8.72 7.40 10.63
C ARG A 53 10.21 7.29 10.39
N ARG A 54 10.80 6.20 10.86
CA ARG A 54 12.16 5.82 10.45
C ARG A 54 12.14 5.42 8.97
N PRO A 55 13.25 5.63 8.23
CA PRO A 55 13.38 5.08 6.89
C PRO A 55 13.11 3.57 6.92
N ALA A 56 12.29 3.09 6.00
CA ALA A 56 12.05 1.66 5.86
C ALA A 56 13.28 1.02 5.21
N THR A 57 13.99 0.18 5.96
CA THR A 57 15.06 -0.66 5.44
C THR A 57 14.50 -2.05 5.17
N MET A 58 14.58 -2.49 3.91
CA MET A 58 14.14 -3.82 3.51
C MET A 58 15.23 -4.85 3.86
N GLU A 59 14.94 -5.70 4.84
CA GLU A 59 15.78 -6.84 5.23
C GLU A 59 15.37 -8.07 4.43
N ARG A 60 16.30 -8.74 3.75
CA ARG A 60 16.02 -10.01 3.08
C ARG A 60 15.87 -11.12 4.13
N LEU A 61 14.73 -11.81 4.13
CA LEU A 61 14.42 -12.85 5.09
C LEU A 61 14.44 -14.21 4.41
N GLY A 62 15.32 -15.11 4.86
CA GLY A 62 15.32 -16.50 4.39
C GLY A 62 16.00 -17.45 5.36
N ASP A 63 15.51 -18.68 5.36
CA ASP A 63 16.06 -19.84 6.06
C ASP A 63 16.21 -21.03 5.08
N ASP A 64 16.69 -22.17 5.57
CA ASP A 64 16.93 -23.36 4.73
C ASP A 64 15.63 -23.90 4.09
N ASP A 65 14.48 -23.74 4.74
CA ASP A 65 13.18 -24.18 4.23
C ASP A 65 12.51 -23.13 3.32
N ARG A 66 12.86 -21.86 3.50
CA ARG A 66 12.26 -20.68 2.85
C ARG A 66 13.36 -19.70 2.45
N PRO A 67 14.00 -19.91 1.29
CA PRO A 67 15.06 -19.03 0.83
C PRO A 67 14.53 -17.62 0.58
N ALA A 68 15.38 -16.61 0.86
CA ALA A 68 15.04 -15.21 0.63
C ALA A 68 14.79 -14.90 -0.86
N LEU A 69 15.37 -15.67 -1.78
CA LEU A 69 15.06 -15.64 -3.19
C LEU A 69 13.86 -16.58 -3.44
N VAL A 70 12.71 -16.00 -3.80
CA VAL A 70 11.49 -16.77 -4.06
C VAL A 70 11.40 -17.19 -5.52
N ALA A 71 11.81 -16.31 -6.44
CA ALA A 71 11.85 -16.60 -7.86
C ALA A 71 12.83 -15.67 -8.57
N GLU A 72 13.46 -16.18 -9.63
CA GLU A 72 14.35 -15.43 -10.50
C GLU A 72 13.93 -15.65 -11.94
N TYR A 73 13.91 -14.55 -12.70
CA TYR A 73 13.60 -14.48 -14.12
C TYR A 73 14.61 -13.56 -14.78
N ASP A 74 14.76 -13.67 -16.10
CA ASP A 74 15.69 -12.84 -16.88
C ASP A 74 15.48 -11.31 -16.69
N THR A 75 14.27 -10.91 -16.28
CA THR A 75 13.88 -9.50 -16.13
C THR A 75 13.66 -9.05 -14.68
N CYS A 76 13.52 -9.98 -13.73
CA CYS A 76 13.21 -9.65 -12.36
C CYS A 76 13.62 -10.72 -11.36
N ARG A 77 13.94 -10.27 -10.15
CA ARG A 77 14.14 -11.09 -8.96
C ARG A 77 13.03 -10.80 -7.96
N ILE A 78 12.42 -11.85 -7.42
CA ILE A 78 11.42 -11.76 -6.37
C ILE A 78 12.05 -12.25 -5.07
N GLN A 79 12.11 -11.38 -4.06
CA GLN A 79 12.71 -11.68 -2.77
C GLN A 79 11.71 -11.55 -1.63
N GLN A 80 11.79 -12.43 -0.64
CA GLN A 80 11.09 -12.23 0.63
C GLN A 80 11.84 -11.21 1.47
N VAL A 81 11.11 -10.19 1.92
CA VAL A 81 11.66 -9.12 2.75
C VAL A 81 10.81 -8.84 3.98
N ARG A 82 11.46 -8.32 5.00
CA ARG A 82 10.87 -7.77 6.22
C ARG A 82 11.35 -6.34 6.40
N TRP A 83 10.52 -5.46 6.94
CA TRP A 83 10.95 -4.09 7.26
C TRP A 83 10.34 -3.63 8.58
N PRO A 84 11.06 -2.82 9.37
CA PRO A 84 10.51 -2.23 10.57
C PRO A 84 9.43 -1.19 10.21
N VAL A 85 8.27 -1.29 10.86
CA VAL A 85 7.17 -0.32 10.72
C VAL A 85 7.12 0.59 11.93
N LEU A 86 7.14 -0.01 13.12
CA LEU A 86 7.21 0.62 14.44
C LEU A 86 8.12 -0.24 15.33
N GLU A 87 8.44 0.24 16.52
CA GLU A 87 9.19 -0.57 17.49
C GLU A 87 8.45 -1.88 17.80
N GLY A 88 9.13 -3.00 17.66
CA GLY A 88 8.56 -4.34 17.83
C GLY A 88 7.62 -4.81 16.70
N VAL A 89 7.25 -3.94 15.75
CA VAL A 89 6.30 -4.27 14.66
C VAL A 89 7.01 -4.27 13.32
N HIS A 90 6.94 -5.42 12.66
CA HIS A 90 7.55 -5.64 11.36
C HIS A 90 6.47 -5.90 10.30
N GLY A 91 6.69 -5.35 9.10
CA GLY A 91 5.96 -5.74 7.90
C GLY A 91 6.76 -6.81 7.15
N GLU A 92 6.06 -7.74 6.51
CA GLU A 92 6.66 -8.75 5.64
C GLU A 92 6.01 -8.70 4.26
N GLY A 93 6.78 -9.04 3.23
CA GLY A 93 6.29 -9.00 1.85
C GLY A 93 7.28 -9.51 0.84
N LEU A 94 6.95 -9.29 -0.43
CA LEU A 94 7.80 -9.63 -1.57
C LEU A 94 8.32 -8.34 -2.22
N LEU A 95 9.64 -8.26 -2.37
CA LEU A 95 10.33 -7.21 -3.11
C LEU A 95 10.56 -7.69 -4.54
N LEU A 96 10.06 -6.94 -5.51
CA LEU A 96 10.40 -7.12 -6.93
C LEU A 96 11.54 -6.19 -7.28
N GLU A 97 12.68 -6.75 -7.65
CA GLU A 97 13.83 -6.04 -8.17
C GLU A 97 13.95 -6.34 -9.66
N THR A 98 13.92 -5.32 -10.52
CA THR A 98 14.05 -5.51 -11.97
C THR A 98 15.52 -5.43 -12.39
N ALA A 99 15.95 -6.34 -13.28
CA ALA A 99 17.25 -6.27 -13.91
C ALA A 99 17.23 -5.19 -15.01
N GLY A 100 17.49 -3.94 -14.64
CA GLY A 100 17.61 -2.81 -15.57
C GLY A 100 16.87 -1.54 -15.13
N GLU A 101 17.19 -0.43 -15.80
CA GLU A 101 16.55 0.88 -15.59
C GLU A 101 15.13 0.86 -16.17
N ARG A 102 14.15 0.36 -15.41
CA ARG A 102 12.73 0.57 -15.70
C ARG A 102 11.95 0.89 -14.44
N LEU A 103 11.54 2.15 -14.34
CA LEU A 103 10.49 2.63 -13.45
C LEU A 103 9.13 2.18 -13.99
N ALA A 104 8.65 1.02 -13.56
CA ALA A 104 7.23 0.60 -13.43
C ALA A 104 7.10 -0.92 -13.63
N MET A 105 6.08 -1.51 -12.98
CA MET A 105 5.69 -2.92 -13.10
C MET A 105 5.77 -3.39 -14.55
N SER A 106 6.81 -4.16 -14.88
CA SER A 106 6.91 -4.82 -16.17
C SER A 106 5.91 -5.98 -16.20
N PRO A 107 5.07 -6.11 -17.23
CA PRO A 107 4.15 -7.24 -17.39
C PRO A 107 4.88 -8.60 -17.55
N SER A 108 6.21 -8.61 -17.69
CA SER A 108 7.03 -9.81 -17.82
C SER A 108 7.34 -10.53 -16.51
N CYS A 109 7.06 -9.93 -15.34
CA CYS A 109 7.29 -10.57 -14.05
C CYS A 109 6.00 -11.29 -13.61
N PRO A 110 5.92 -12.63 -13.68
CA PRO A 110 4.69 -13.35 -13.39
C PRO A 110 4.33 -13.23 -11.90
N THR A 111 3.15 -12.70 -11.62
CA THR A 111 2.58 -12.66 -10.26
C THR A 111 1.99 -14.04 -9.94
N ARG A 112 2.73 -14.89 -9.22
CA ARG A 112 2.20 -16.17 -8.73
C ARG A 112 1.19 -15.92 -7.61
N THR A 113 -0.07 -15.70 -7.96
CA THR A 113 -1.19 -15.71 -7.01
C THR A 113 -1.39 -17.15 -6.54
N ARG A 114 -0.80 -17.52 -5.40
CA ARG A 114 -1.08 -18.80 -4.75
C ARG A 114 -2.50 -18.72 -4.17
N ARG A 115 -3.49 -19.17 -4.95
CA ARG A 115 -4.84 -19.45 -4.45
C ARG A 115 -4.69 -20.50 -3.35
N ARG A 116 -4.82 -20.12 -2.08
CA ARG A 116 -5.06 -21.08 -0.99
C ARG A 116 -6.50 -21.57 -1.15
N SER A 117 -6.68 -22.65 -1.89
CA SER A 117 -7.86 -23.51 -1.74
C SER A 117 -7.71 -24.24 -0.42
N ASN A 118 -8.51 -23.86 0.57
CA ASN A 118 -9.16 -24.74 1.56
C ASN A 118 -9.69 -23.90 2.72
N TRP A 119 -10.97 -23.55 2.64
CA TRP A 119 -11.80 -23.36 3.82
C TRP A 119 -13.10 -24.12 3.57
N ARG A 120 -13.17 -25.34 4.11
CA ARG A 120 -14.40 -26.02 4.49
C ARG A 120 -14.49 -25.89 6.01
N ALA A 121 -15.55 -25.28 6.48
CA ALA A 121 -16.24 -25.58 7.72
C ALA A 121 -17.68 -25.10 7.54
#